data_AF-A0A520C1L6-F1
#
_entry.id   AF-A0A520C1L6-F1
#
_cell.length_a   1.000
_cell.length_b   1.000
_cell.length_c   1.000
_cell.angle_alpha   90.00
_cell.angle_beta   90.00
_cell.angle_gamma   90.00
#
_symmetry.space_group_name_H-M   'P 1'
#
loop_
_entity.id
_entity.type
_entity.pdbx_description
1 polymer ?
#
loop_
_entity_poly.entity_id
_entity_poly.type
_entity_poly.pdbx_seq_one_letter_code
_entity_poly.pdbx_strand_id
1 'polypeptide(L)' 'MMIKFLSIAFLFVFSVITVNAQNIGNYKSSYKKQGNVLSFLTTNGEVKIEFCTPEIFRVRASWNSKFEAPENL' A
#
# COMPACT_ATOMS: atom_id res chain seq x y z
N MET A 1 -42.88 2.56 13.35
CA MET A 1 -41.80 2.51 14.36
C MET A 1 -40.68 1.56 13.95
N MET A 2 -41.00 0.35 13.48
CA MET A 2 -40.04 -0.69 13.04
C MET A 2 -39.07 -0.27 11.93
N ILE A 3 -39.51 0.52 10.94
CA ILE A 3 -38.64 1.05 9.86
C ILE A 3 -37.56 1.99 10.41
N LYS A 4 -37.86 2.81 11.42
CA LYS A 4 -36.88 3.73 12.03
C LYS A 4 -35.78 2.96 12.75
N PHE A 5 -36.13 1.85 13.42
CA PHE A 5 -35.15 0.97 14.06
C PHE A 5 -34.28 0.24 13.03
N LEU A 6 -34.87 -0.20 11.91
CA LEU A 6 -34.12 -0.84 10.82
C LEU A 6 -33.13 0.14 10.17
N SER A 7 -33.53 1.39 9.96
CA SER A 7 -32.64 2.43 9.42
C SER A 7 -31.48 2.77 10.35
N ILE A 8 -31.71 2.78 11.67
CA ILE A 8 -30.65 3.01 12.67
C ILE A 8 -29.68 1.82 12.72
N ALA A 9 -30.19 0.59 12.66
CA ALA A 9 -29.37 -0.61 12.59
C ALA A 9 -28.49 -0.64 11.33
N PHE A 10 -29.03 -0.22 10.18
CA PHE A 10 -28.29 -0.14 8.92
C PHE A 10 -27.16 0.89 8.99
N LEU A 11 -27.39 2.05 9.61
CA LEU A 11 -26.36 3.08 9.84
C LEU A 11 -25.19 2.57 10.72
N PHE A 12 -25.47 1.72 11.71
CA PHE A 12 -24.43 1.12 12.57
C PHE A 12 -23.55 0.08 11.84
N VAL A 13 -24.05 -0.55 10.77
CA VAL A 13 -23.26 -1.52 9.98
C VAL A 13 -22.19 -0.83 9.14
N PHE A 14 -22.37 0.44 8.76
CA PHE A 14 -21.35 1.19 8.01
C PHE A 14 -20.25 1.80 8.90
N SER A 15 -20.49 1.97 10.21
CA SER A 15 -19.47 2.52 11.12
C SER A 15 -18.34 1.55 11.47
N VAL A 16 -18.50 0.24 11.20
CA VAL A 16 -17.45 -0.77 11.45
C VAL A 16 -16.47 -0.93 10.29
N ILE A 17 -16.69 -0.25 9.17
CA ILE A 17 -15.74 -0.21 8.06
C ILE A 17 -14.68 0.85 8.33
N THR A 18 -13.98 0.74 9.47
CA THR A 18 -12.73 1.47 9.65
C THR A 18 -11.73 0.86 8.70
N VAL A 19 -11.52 1.50 7.56
CA VAL A 19 -10.41 1.18 6.64
C VAL A 19 -9.13 1.40 7.44
N ASN A 20 -8.61 0.33 8.04
CA ASN A 20 -7.27 0.34 8.59
C ASN A 20 -6.35 0.70 7.42
N ALA A 21 -5.65 1.83 7.51
CA ALA A 21 -4.60 2.16 6.56
C ALA A 21 -3.67 0.94 6.51
N GLN A 22 -3.67 0.22 5.39
CA GLN A 22 -2.92 -1.02 5.30
C GLN A 22 -1.44 -0.67 5.45
N ASN A 23 -0.79 -1.27 6.45
CA ASN A 23 0.65 -1.09 6.64
C ASN A 23 1.39 -2.12 5.79
N ILE A 24 2.44 -1.70 5.08
CA ILE A 24 3.30 -2.61 4.30
C ILE A 24 4.14 -3.54 5.19
N GLY A 25 4.28 -3.17 6.48
CA GLY A 25 4.92 -3.96 7.53
C GLY A 25 6.38 -3.60 7.75
N ASN A 26 7.04 -4.39 8.59
CA ASN A 26 8.44 -4.19 8.96
C ASN A 26 9.37 -4.69 7.85
N TYR A 27 10.49 -4.01 7.64
CA TYR A 27 11.59 -4.50 6.81
C TYR A 27 12.11 -5.82 7.40
N LYS A 28 12.15 -6.88 6.57
CA LYS A 28 12.54 -8.22 7.04
C LYS A 28 14.05 -8.33 7.22
N SER A 29 14.79 -8.12 6.14
CA SER A 29 16.25 -8.10 6.09
C SER A 29 16.71 -8.10 4.62
N SER A 30 17.93 -7.62 4.39
CA SER A 30 18.57 -7.50 3.07
C SER A 30 17.80 -6.65 2.05
N TYR A 31 18.53 -6.03 1.12
CA TYR A 31 17.94 -5.32 -0.01
C TYR A 31 18.56 -5.84 -1.30
N LYS A 32 17.79 -5.81 -2.38
CA LYS A 32 18.29 -6.11 -3.71
C LYS A 32 18.59 -4.80 -4.42
N LYS A 33 19.77 -4.71 -5.02
CA LYS A 33 20.15 -3.59 -5.90
C LYS A 33 20.22 -4.10 -7.33
N GLN A 34 19.53 -3.42 -8.25
CA GLN A 34 19.60 -3.68 -9.68
C GLN A 34 19.61 -2.36 -10.43
N GLY A 35 20.75 -2.00 -11.02
CA GLY A 35 20.92 -0.70 -11.66
C GLY A 35 20.66 0.46 -10.69
N ASN A 36 19.70 1.31 -11.05
CA ASN A 36 19.21 2.45 -10.28
C ASN A 36 18.05 2.11 -9.32
N VAL A 37 17.73 0.83 -9.11
CA VAL A 37 16.62 0.39 -8.25
C VAL A 37 17.14 -0.34 -7.00
N LEU A 38 16.59 0.03 -5.84
CA LEU A 38 16.71 -0.69 -4.57
C LEU A 38 15.35 -1.29 -4.18
N SER A 39 15.33 -2.59 -3.90
CA SER A 39 14.14 -3.33 -3.43
C SER A 39 14.32 -3.78 -1.98
N PHE A 40 13.28 -3.55 -1.18
CA PHE A 40 13.20 -3.93 0.24
C PHE A 40 12.02 -4.86 0.46
N LEU A 41 12.29 -6.05 1.00
CA LEU A 41 11.23 -6.98 1.39
C LEU A 41 10.69 -6.60 2.78
N THR A 42 9.37 -6.52 2.89
CA THR A 42 8.66 -6.17 4.13
C THR A 42 7.77 -7.31 4.61
N THR A 43 7.12 -7.17 5.78
CA THR A 43 6.19 -8.17 6.31
C THR A 43 5.11 -8.54 5.29
N ASN A 44 4.50 -7.52 4.66
CA ASN A 44 3.28 -7.67 3.88
C ASN A 44 3.47 -7.38 2.39
N GLY A 45 4.70 -7.16 1.91
CA GLY A 45 4.94 -6.84 0.50
C GLY A 45 6.39 -6.43 0.20
N GLU A 46 6.54 -5.61 -0.83
CA GLU A 46 7.83 -5.08 -1.28
C GLU A 46 7.76 -3.56 -1.48
N VAL A 47 8.84 -2.87 -1.10
CA VAL A 47 9.04 -1.44 -1.36
C VAL A 47 10.22 -1.27 -2.31
N LYS A 48 10.07 -0.43 -3.33
CA LYS A 48 11.12 -0.09 -4.28
C LYS A 48 11.44 1.40 -4.23
N ILE A 49 12.72 1.72 -4.30
CA ILE A 49 13.25 3.06 -4.51
C ILE A 49 14.01 3.05 -5.84
N GLU A 50 13.56 3.84 -6.80
CA GLU A 50 14.22 4.03 -8.09
C GLU A 50 14.82 5.43 -8.16
N PHE A 51 16.12 5.53 -8.43
CA PHE A 51 16.80 6.81 -8.66
C PHE A 51 16.64 7.22 -10.12
N CYS A 52 15.73 8.15 -10.40
CA CYS A 52 15.46 8.64 -11.75
C CYS A 52 16.53 9.64 -12.21
N THR A 53 17.01 10.49 -11.30
CA THR A 53 18.14 11.42 -11.47
C THR A 53 18.93 11.49 -10.16
N PRO A 54 20.07 12.21 -10.07
CA PRO A 54 20.78 12.39 -8.80
C PRO A 54 19.94 13.04 -7.69
N GLU A 55 18.89 13.79 -8.06
CA GLU A 55 18.05 14.56 -7.12
C GLU A 55 16.61 14.04 -7.05
N ILE A 56 16.20 13.15 -7.97
CA ILE A 56 14.83 12.63 -8.06
C ILE A 56 14.84 11.12 -7.86
N PHE A 57 14.07 10.66 -6.88
CA PHE A 57 13.79 9.25 -6.68
C PHE A 57 12.28 8.99 -6.60
N ARG A 58 11.89 7.78 -6.98
CA ARG A 58 10.52 7.29 -6.95
C ARG A 58 10.41 6.18 -5.93
N VAL A 59 9.44 6.31 -5.03
CA VAL A 59 9.10 5.28 -4.05
C VAL A 59 7.82 4.60 -4.47
N ARG A 60 7.82 3.26 -4.53
CA ARG A 60 6.63 2.46 -4.80
C ARG A 60 6.53 1.34 -3.78
N ALA A 61 5.34 1.10 -3.25
CA ALA A 61 5.06 -0.04 -2.38
C ALA A 61 4.02 -0.94 -3.04
N SER A 62 4.15 -2.26 -2.86
CA SER A 62 3.22 -3.25 -3.38
C SER A 62 3.02 -4.40 -2.40
N TRP A 63 1.75 -4.66 -2.04
CA TRP A 63 1.38 -5.78 -1.16
C TRP A 63 1.45 -7.15 -1.83
N ASN A 64 1.48 -7.20 -3.17
CA ASN A 64 1.59 -8.45 -3.92
C ASN A 64 2.93 -8.57 -4.68
N SER A 65 3.87 -7.66 -4.41
CA SER A 65 5.17 -7.55 -5.09
C SER A 65 5.09 -7.38 -6.61
N LYS A 66 3.91 -7.09 -7.17
CA LYS A 66 3.73 -6.72 -8.57
C LYS A 66 3.73 -5.20 -8.67
N PHE A 67 4.48 -4.69 -9.64
CA PHE A 67 4.59 -3.26 -9.93
C PHE A 67 4.12 -3.04 -11.35
N GLU A 68 3.14 -2.16 -11.51
CA GLU A 68 2.64 -1.78 -12.83
C GLU A 68 3.71 -1.03 -13.61
N ALA A 69 3.62 -1.08 -14.94
CA ALA A 69 4.48 -0.29 -15.80
C ALA A 69 4.32 1.22 -15.48
N PRO A 70 5.33 2.05 -15.78
CA PRO A 70 5.15 3.50 -15.76
C PRO A 70 3.95 3.88 -16.64
N GLU A 71 3.08 4.76 -16.15
CA GLU A 71 2.06 5.38 -17.00
C GLU A 71 2.77 6.16 -18.12
N ASN A 72 2.28 6.01 -19.36
CA ASN A 72 2.89 6.60 -20.54
C ASN A 72 3.12 8.11 -20.34
N LEU A 73 4.37 8.56 -20.56
CA LEU A 73 4.72 9.96 -20.70
C LEU A 73 4.37 10.45 -22.11
#